data_AF-A0A645DTM9-F1
#
_entry.id   AF-A0A645DTM9-F1
#
_cell.length_a   1.000
_cell.length_b   1.000
_cell.length_c   1.000
_cell.angle_alpha   90.00
_cell.angle_beta   90.00
_cell.angle_gamma   90.00
#
_symmetry.space_group_name_H-M   'P 1'
#
loop_
_entity.id
_entity.type
_entity.pdbx_description
1 polymer ?
#
loop_
_entity_poly.entity_id
_entity_poly.type
_entity_poly.pdbx_seq_one_letter_code
_entity_poly.pdbx_strand_id
1 'polypeptide(L)'
;MSERFLFWSDDQLALRAFDAARLPPVANNRAARHFSDRNRWQRRMLHTFAYLRGRGLTPDWNWDSHVPQPIDKQRFLRLIAPVDYAALPGFCINTLYFGLAGVKPLVMQSQVKLTCENDCAVAGLPADKLYLGYNDRALRNGLKPLLEERFPLPSRYERS
;
A
#
# COMPACT_ATOMS: atom_id res chain seq x y z
N MET A 1 -6.46 -1.31 -24.56
CA MET A 1 -6.16 -1.81 -23.20
C MET A 1 -5.52 -0.67 -22.41
N SER A 2 -5.80 -0.54 -21.11
CA SER A 2 -5.19 0.52 -20.27
C SER A 2 -3.68 0.28 -20.10
N GLU A 3 -2.86 1.31 -20.28
CA GLU A 3 -1.40 1.27 -20.04
C GLU A 3 -1.03 1.13 -18.55
N ARG A 4 -1.95 1.51 -17.64
CA ARG A 4 -1.78 1.39 -16.19
C ARG A 4 -2.74 0.40 -15.58
N PHE A 5 -2.31 -0.28 -14.53
CA PHE A 5 -3.19 -1.07 -13.64
C PHE A 5 -3.02 -0.61 -12.19
N LEU A 6 -4.03 -0.85 -11.37
CA LEU A 6 -3.94 -0.62 -9.93
C LEU A 6 -3.51 -1.91 -9.25
N PHE A 7 -2.38 -1.87 -8.57
CA PHE A 7 -1.98 -2.92 -7.64
C PHE A 7 -2.55 -2.58 -6.26
N TRP A 8 -3.50 -3.40 -5.79
CA TRP A 8 -4.22 -3.17 -4.56
C TRP A 8 -4.34 -4.49 -3.80
N SER A 9 -3.85 -4.54 -2.56
CA SER A 9 -3.99 -5.70 -1.69
C SER A 9 -5.25 -5.63 -0.83
N ASP A 10 -5.59 -6.77 -0.25
CA ASP A 10 -6.63 -6.99 0.76
C ASP A 10 -6.38 -6.16 2.05
N ASP A 11 -7.45 -6.04 2.87
CA ASP A 11 -7.54 -5.27 4.14
C ASP A 11 -7.57 -3.74 4.01
N GLN A 12 -8.08 -3.25 2.88
CA GLN A 12 -8.17 -1.82 2.58
C GLN A 12 -9.51 -1.45 1.96
N LEU A 13 -10.10 -0.37 2.44
CA LEU A 13 -11.35 0.20 1.92
C LEU A 13 -11.10 1.58 1.33
N ALA A 14 -11.86 1.90 0.29
CA ALA A 14 -12.03 3.27 -0.17
C ALA A 14 -13.11 3.96 0.68
N LEU A 15 -12.77 5.10 1.30
CA LEU A 15 -13.70 5.88 2.12
C LEU A 15 -14.56 6.86 1.30
N ARG A 16 -14.22 7.04 0.02
CA ARG A 16 -14.94 7.85 -0.96
C ARG A 16 -14.55 7.44 -2.38
N ALA A 17 -15.34 7.86 -3.36
CA ALA A 17 -15.01 7.67 -4.78
C ALA A 17 -13.71 8.39 -5.16
N PHE A 18 -12.96 7.80 -6.11
CA PHE A 18 -11.75 8.39 -6.68
C PHE A 18 -11.61 8.04 -8.16
N ASP A 19 -10.87 8.88 -8.88
CA ASP A 19 -10.46 8.60 -10.25
C ASP A 19 -9.16 7.78 -10.24
N ALA A 20 -9.27 6.49 -10.59
CA ALA A 20 -8.16 5.56 -10.69
C ALA A 20 -7.04 6.05 -11.62
N ALA A 21 -7.38 6.80 -12.68
CA ALA A 21 -6.40 7.29 -13.64
C ALA A 21 -5.50 8.40 -13.06
N ARG A 22 -6.00 9.11 -12.04
CA ARG A 22 -5.32 10.27 -11.43
C ARG A 22 -4.62 9.95 -10.11
N LEU A 23 -4.61 8.69 -9.68
CA LEU A 23 -3.93 8.32 -8.45
C LEU A 23 -2.42 8.56 -8.57
N PRO A 24 -1.80 9.24 -7.58
CA PRO A 24 -0.36 9.32 -7.47
C PRO A 24 0.21 8.05 -6.81
N PRO A 25 1.47 7.70 -7.08
CA PRO A 25 2.21 6.77 -6.22
C PRO A 25 2.26 7.27 -4.77
N VAL A 26 2.00 6.39 -3.81
CA VAL A 26 1.95 6.74 -2.38
C VAL A 26 3.03 6.00 -1.60
N ALA A 27 3.96 6.74 -1.00
CA ALA A 27 4.99 6.14 -0.15
C ALA A 27 4.57 6.04 1.33
N ASN A 28 5.23 5.16 2.06
CA ASN A 28 5.21 5.07 3.51
C ASN A 28 6.44 5.83 4.06
N ASN A 29 6.27 6.50 5.20
CA ASN A 29 7.33 7.30 5.83
C ASN A 29 8.47 6.46 6.43
N ARG A 30 8.34 5.14 6.51
CA ARG A 30 9.41 4.24 6.98
C ARG A 30 10.48 4.03 5.91
N ALA A 31 11.65 4.60 6.15
CA ALA A 31 12.91 4.25 5.48
C ALA A 31 13.53 2.95 6.02
N ALA A 32 14.58 2.44 5.34
CA ALA A 32 15.29 1.21 5.68
C ALA A 32 15.68 1.05 7.16
N ARG A 33 16.14 2.13 7.81
CA ARG A 33 16.54 2.16 9.22
C ARG A 33 15.44 1.81 10.22
N HIS A 34 14.17 1.87 9.81
CA HIS A 34 13.03 1.55 10.67
C HIS A 34 12.63 0.07 10.61
N PHE A 35 13.32 -0.73 9.79
CA PHE A 35 13.04 -2.15 9.64
C PHE A 35 14.09 -3.00 10.35
N SER A 36 13.64 -4.16 10.83
CA SER A 36 14.45 -5.17 11.51
C SER A 36 14.21 -6.53 10.88
N ASP A 37 15.00 -7.52 11.24
CA ASP A 37 14.84 -8.90 10.78
C ASP A 37 13.81 -9.72 11.60
N ARG A 38 13.11 -9.06 12.53
CA ARG A 38 12.20 -9.70 13.50
C ARG A 38 10.98 -10.39 12.89
N ASN A 39 10.55 -9.98 11.69
CA ASN A 39 9.44 -10.65 11.01
C ASN A 39 9.66 -10.78 9.50
N ARG A 40 8.91 -11.70 8.89
CA ARG A 40 9.04 -12.09 7.48
C ARG A 40 8.94 -10.89 6.52
N TRP A 41 7.99 -9.99 6.75
CA TRP A 41 7.80 -8.83 5.89
C TRP A 41 8.96 -7.84 5.99
N GLN A 42 9.40 -7.51 7.20
CA GLN A 42 10.55 -6.61 7.37
C GLN A 42 11.85 -7.20 6.81
N ARG A 43 12.05 -8.53 6.89
CA ARG A 43 13.18 -9.20 6.21
C ARG A 43 13.12 -9.04 4.68
N ARG A 44 11.96 -9.21 4.06
CA ARG A 44 11.75 -8.94 2.62
C ARG A 44 12.02 -7.48 2.28
N MET A 45 11.59 -6.57 3.14
CA MET A 45 11.80 -5.14 2.96
C MET A 45 13.29 -4.78 2.99
N LEU A 46 14.02 -5.26 4.00
CA LEU A 46 15.47 -5.07 4.12
C LEU A 46 16.22 -5.67 2.91
N HIS A 47 15.84 -6.88 2.49
CA HIS A 47 16.38 -7.51 1.28
C HIS A 47 16.11 -6.69 0.02
N THR A 48 14.90 -6.14 -0.13
CA THR A 48 14.54 -5.26 -1.24
C THR A 48 15.40 -3.99 -1.26
N PHE A 49 15.59 -3.34 -0.10
CA PHE A 49 16.47 -2.18 0.01
C PHE A 49 17.92 -2.52 -0.34
N ALA A 50 18.43 -3.67 0.12
CA ALA A 50 19.79 -4.12 -0.20
C ALA A 50 19.97 -4.37 -1.70
N TYR A 51 19.01 -5.03 -2.35
CA TYR A 51 19.02 -5.27 -3.79
C TYR A 51 19.05 -3.97 -4.60
N LEU A 52 18.22 -2.98 -4.23
CA LEU A 52 18.20 -1.68 -4.88
C LEU A 52 19.53 -0.95 -4.73
N ARG A 53 20.13 -0.96 -3.53
CA ARG A 53 21.47 -0.38 -3.28
C ARG A 53 22.56 -1.07 -4.08
N GLY A 54 22.51 -2.39 -4.21
CA GLY A 54 23.44 -3.17 -5.04
C GLY A 54 23.43 -2.77 -6.51
N ARG A 55 22.38 -2.06 -6.96
CA ARG A 55 22.26 -1.50 -8.32
C ARG A 55 22.60 0.00 -8.38
N GLY A 56 23.20 0.56 -7.33
CA GLY A 56 23.56 1.98 -7.27
C GLY A 56 22.38 2.92 -7.02
N LEU A 57 21.23 2.40 -6.60
CA LEU A 57 20.05 3.21 -6.28
C LEU A 57 20.03 3.59 -4.80
N THR A 58 19.45 4.75 -4.50
CA THR A 58 19.26 5.24 -3.13
C THR A 58 17.78 5.20 -2.75
N PRO A 59 17.26 4.03 -2.32
CA PRO A 59 15.87 3.89 -1.96
C PRO A 59 15.59 4.52 -0.59
N ASP A 60 15.09 5.76 -0.60
CA ASP A 60 14.76 6.50 0.62
C ASP A 60 13.40 6.11 1.23
N TRP A 61 12.53 5.50 0.42
CA TRP A 61 11.12 5.31 0.74
C TRP A 61 10.70 3.85 0.59
N ASN A 62 9.86 3.41 1.54
CA ASN A 62 9.05 2.20 1.38
C ASN A 62 7.77 2.55 0.61
N TRP A 63 7.33 1.69 -0.30
CA TRP A 63 6.10 1.85 -1.09
C TRP A 63 5.02 0.84 -0.75
N ASP A 64 5.26 -0.08 0.20
CA ASP A 64 4.23 -0.89 0.83
C ASP A 64 3.42 -0.02 1.81
N SER A 65 2.61 0.86 1.24
CA SER A 65 1.70 1.78 1.95
C SER A 65 0.28 1.22 2.05
N HIS A 66 0.02 0.01 1.54
CA HIS A 66 -1.29 -0.64 1.62
C HIS A 66 -2.40 0.35 1.22
N VAL A 67 -2.25 0.90 0.02
CA VAL A 67 -3.25 1.67 -0.75
C VAL A 67 -3.11 1.24 -2.21
N PRO A 68 -4.11 1.48 -3.08
CA PRO A 68 -3.94 1.23 -4.51
C PRO A 68 -2.72 1.98 -5.06
N GLN A 69 -1.80 1.22 -5.65
CA GLN A 69 -0.61 1.74 -6.30
C GLN A 69 -0.81 1.71 -7.81
N PRO A 70 -0.62 2.84 -8.50
CA PRO A 70 -0.76 2.85 -9.94
C PRO A 70 0.55 2.42 -10.60
N ILE A 71 0.50 1.31 -11.34
CA ILE A 71 1.65 0.70 -11.99
C ILE A 71 1.51 0.82 -13.50
N ASP A 72 2.60 1.22 -14.17
CA ASP A 72 2.70 1.18 -15.63
C ASP A 72 3.02 -0.25 -16.08
N LYS A 73 2.17 -0.83 -16.91
CA LYS A 73 2.24 -2.25 -17.26
C LYS A 73 3.54 -2.60 -17.98
N GLN A 74 3.92 -1.80 -18.98
CA GLN A 74 5.10 -2.10 -19.78
C GLN A 74 6.38 -1.91 -18.98
N ARG A 75 6.44 -0.83 -18.19
CA ARG A 75 7.56 -0.55 -17.29
C ARG A 75 7.69 -1.60 -16.21
N PHE A 76 6.58 -2.07 -15.65
CA PHE A 76 6.57 -3.15 -14.67
C PHE A 76 7.20 -4.42 -15.24
N LEU A 77 6.76 -4.86 -16.43
CA LEU A 77 7.33 -6.04 -17.08
C LEU A 77 8.83 -5.86 -17.32
N ARG A 78 9.28 -4.70 -17.83
CA ARG A 78 10.70 -4.44 -18.06
C ARG A 78 11.55 -4.44 -16.77
N LEU A 79 11.04 -3.88 -15.68
CA LEU A 79 11.80 -3.73 -14.43
C LEU A 79 11.75 -4.99 -13.57
N ILE A 80 10.63 -5.71 -13.56
CA ILE A 80 10.40 -6.83 -12.65
C ILE A 80 10.77 -8.18 -13.28
N ALA A 81 10.55 -8.38 -14.58
CA ALA A 81 10.84 -9.66 -15.23
C ALA A 81 12.31 -10.14 -15.09
N PRO A 82 13.34 -9.27 -15.08
CA PRO A 82 14.71 -9.69 -14.86
C PRO A 82 15.07 -9.99 -13.40
N VAL A 83 14.17 -9.73 -12.45
CA VAL A 83 14.41 -9.98 -11.02
C VAL A 83 14.10 -11.43 -10.72
N ASP A 84 15.05 -12.15 -10.13
CA ASP A 84 14.78 -13.48 -9.57
C ASP A 84 13.88 -13.35 -8.33
N TYR A 85 12.57 -13.34 -8.56
CA TYR A 85 11.58 -13.17 -7.51
C TYR A 85 11.46 -14.41 -6.59
N ALA A 86 12.02 -15.55 -6.98
CA ALA A 86 12.05 -16.78 -6.18
C ALA A 86 13.15 -16.75 -5.12
N ALA A 87 14.15 -15.86 -5.26
CA ALA A 87 15.20 -15.68 -4.28
C ALA A 87 14.63 -15.36 -2.88
N LEU A 88 15.06 -16.13 -1.87
CA LEU A 88 14.70 -15.88 -0.47
C LEU A 88 15.51 -14.70 0.10
N PRO A 89 14.92 -13.89 1.00
CA PRO A 89 13.61 -14.01 1.64
C PRO A 89 12.41 -13.54 0.80
N GLY A 90 12.65 -13.13 -0.46
CA GLY A 90 11.68 -12.52 -1.36
C GLY A 90 11.78 -11.00 -1.42
N PHE A 91 10.87 -10.38 -2.17
CA PHE A 91 10.83 -8.93 -2.37
C PHE A 91 9.47 -8.32 -2.00
N CYS A 92 9.49 -7.04 -1.69
CA CYS A 92 8.30 -6.20 -1.53
C CYS A 92 8.02 -5.49 -2.86
N ILE A 93 6.97 -5.93 -3.56
CA ILE A 93 6.76 -5.61 -4.99
C ILE A 93 6.66 -4.11 -5.28
N ASN A 94 5.94 -3.35 -4.45
CA ASN A 94 5.77 -1.91 -4.67
C ASN A 94 7.10 -1.20 -4.46
N THR A 95 7.81 -1.51 -3.36
CA THR A 95 9.12 -0.90 -3.08
C THR A 95 10.14 -1.24 -4.14
N LEU A 96 10.16 -2.48 -4.61
CA LEU A 96 11.02 -2.92 -5.70
C LEU A 96 10.71 -2.17 -7.00
N TYR A 97 9.45 -2.13 -7.43
CA TYR A 97 9.04 -1.48 -8.66
C TYR A 97 9.34 0.01 -8.66
N PHE A 98 8.87 0.75 -7.65
CA PHE A 98 9.06 2.21 -7.59
C PHE A 98 10.51 2.59 -7.35
N GLY A 99 11.25 1.76 -6.60
CA GLY A 99 12.70 1.90 -6.42
C GLY A 99 13.46 1.78 -7.74
N LEU A 100 13.23 0.69 -8.49
CA LEU A 100 13.83 0.47 -9.82
C LEU A 100 13.40 1.53 -10.84
N ALA A 101 12.17 2.03 -10.72
CA ALA A 101 11.64 3.10 -11.54
C ALA A 101 12.20 4.49 -11.17
N GLY A 102 12.96 4.63 -10.08
CA GLY A 102 13.48 5.92 -9.62
C GLY A 102 12.38 6.94 -9.29
N VAL A 103 11.19 6.47 -8.89
CA VAL A 103 10.06 7.35 -8.59
C VAL A 103 10.28 8.02 -7.24
N LYS A 104 9.97 9.30 -7.16
CA LYS A 104 9.95 10.07 -5.91
C LYS A 104 8.51 10.22 -5.41
N PRO A 105 8.25 10.11 -4.11
CA PRO A 105 6.90 10.25 -3.59
C PRO A 105 6.41 11.68 -3.67
N LEU A 106 5.20 11.84 -4.19
CA LEU A 106 4.45 13.09 -4.13
C LEU A 106 3.49 13.11 -2.93
N VAL A 107 3.10 11.93 -2.46
CA VAL A 107 2.11 11.75 -1.40
C VAL A 107 2.58 10.68 -0.44
N MET A 108 2.46 10.97 0.85
CA MET A 108 2.72 10.05 1.94
C MET A 108 1.42 9.37 2.38
N GLN A 109 1.54 8.11 2.82
CA GLN A 109 0.43 7.28 3.27
C GLN A 109 -0.45 7.99 4.30
N SER A 110 0.15 8.67 5.29
CA SER A 110 -0.57 9.38 6.35
C SER A 110 -1.45 10.53 5.84
N GLN A 111 -1.17 11.07 4.65
CA GLN A 111 -1.98 12.14 4.06
C GLN A 111 -3.29 11.59 3.51
N VAL A 112 -3.31 10.36 3.00
CA VAL A 112 -4.45 9.81 2.26
C VAL A 112 -5.13 8.62 2.95
N LYS A 113 -4.47 7.97 3.91
CA LYS A 113 -4.94 6.75 4.56
C LYS A 113 -4.99 6.90 6.07
N LEU A 114 -6.08 6.42 6.66
CA LEU A 114 -6.17 6.06 8.07
C LEU A 114 -5.82 4.58 8.26
N THR A 115 -5.04 4.24 9.29
CA THR A 115 -4.75 2.84 9.68
C THR A 115 -5.34 2.57 11.05
N CYS A 116 -6.17 1.53 11.14
CA CYS A 116 -6.93 1.12 12.32
C CYS A 116 -6.48 -0.25 12.81
N GLU A 117 -5.71 -0.32 13.89
CA GLU A 117 -5.19 -1.59 14.41
C GLU A 117 -5.73 -1.98 15.80
N ASN A 118 -6.35 -1.04 16.51
CA ASN A 118 -6.88 -1.23 17.87
C ASN A 118 -8.29 -0.63 17.96
N ASP A 119 -8.49 0.47 18.69
CA ASP A 119 -9.80 1.10 18.84
C ASP A 119 -9.92 2.32 17.92
N CYS A 120 -10.71 2.18 16.86
CA CYS A 120 -11.05 3.29 15.96
C CYS A 120 -12.38 3.97 16.30
N ALA A 121 -13.13 3.40 17.25
CA ALA A 121 -14.43 3.90 17.69
C ALA A 121 -14.38 5.32 18.29
N VAL A 122 -13.25 5.71 18.90
CA VAL A 122 -13.20 6.94 19.73
C VAL A 122 -13.19 8.24 18.89
N ALA A 123 -12.77 8.19 17.63
CA ALA A 123 -12.58 9.39 16.79
C ALA A 123 -13.47 9.45 15.53
N GLY A 124 -14.21 8.38 15.23
CA GLY A 124 -14.96 8.27 13.97
C GLY A 124 -14.06 8.14 12.74
N LEU A 125 -14.68 8.09 11.55
CA LEU A 125 -13.96 8.02 10.27
C LEU A 125 -13.74 9.43 9.69
N PRO A 126 -12.49 9.86 9.50
CA PRO A 126 -12.17 11.19 9.00
C PRO A 126 -12.60 11.39 7.54
N ALA A 127 -13.26 12.51 7.26
CA ALA A 127 -13.82 12.80 5.93
C ALA A 127 -12.75 13.16 4.86
N ASP A 128 -11.56 13.58 5.28
CA ASP A 128 -10.45 13.97 4.40
C ASP A 128 -9.67 12.76 3.87
N LYS A 129 -9.73 11.62 4.55
CA LYS A 129 -9.01 10.40 4.14
C LYS A 129 -9.70 9.72 2.98
N LEU A 130 -8.88 9.22 2.06
CA LEU A 130 -9.33 8.48 0.89
C LEU A 130 -9.42 6.98 1.18
N TYR A 131 -8.51 6.47 2.02
CA TYR A 131 -8.41 5.05 2.31
C TYR A 131 -8.47 4.75 3.80
N LEU A 132 -8.94 3.56 4.12
CA LEU A 132 -8.87 2.96 5.44
C LEU A 132 -8.16 1.61 5.32
N GLY A 133 -7.13 1.40 6.14
CA GLY A 133 -6.61 0.06 6.40
C GLY A 133 -7.00 -0.37 7.80
N TYR A 134 -7.28 -1.65 7.97
CA TYR A 134 -7.69 -2.19 9.26
C TYR A 134 -7.13 -3.60 9.49
N ASN A 135 -7.22 -4.09 10.72
CA ASN A 135 -7.01 -5.49 11.05
C ASN A 135 -8.27 -6.08 11.72
N ASP A 136 -8.29 -7.39 11.95
CA ASP A 136 -9.41 -8.08 12.60
C ASP A 136 -9.75 -7.52 13.98
N ARG A 137 -8.74 -7.03 14.71
CA ARG A 137 -8.95 -6.45 16.04
C ARG A 137 -9.78 -5.18 15.94
N ALA A 138 -9.42 -4.27 15.03
CA ALA A 138 -10.18 -3.04 14.81
C ALA A 138 -11.60 -3.33 14.30
N LEU A 139 -11.76 -4.31 13.41
CA LEU A 139 -13.07 -4.69 12.90
C LEU A 139 -14.01 -5.17 14.03
N ARG A 140 -13.48 -5.97 14.98
CA ARG A 140 -14.20 -6.42 16.18
C ARG A 140 -14.45 -5.31 17.20
N ASN A 141 -13.58 -4.29 17.23
CA ASN A 141 -13.61 -3.21 18.23
C ASN A 141 -14.24 -1.92 17.67
N GLY A 142 -15.46 -2.00 17.15
CA GLY A 142 -16.27 -0.83 16.83
C GLY A 142 -16.01 -0.16 15.49
N LEU A 143 -15.09 -0.66 14.66
CA LEU A 143 -14.95 -0.15 13.29
C LEU A 143 -16.16 -0.53 12.40
N LYS A 144 -16.74 -1.72 12.60
CA LYS A 144 -17.85 -2.19 11.77
C LYS A 144 -19.06 -1.25 11.81
N PRO A 145 -19.59 -0.83 12.98
CA PRO A 145 -20.68 0.16 13.04
C PRO A 145 -20.35 1.49 12.33
N LEU A 146 -19.11 1.99 12.44
CA LEU A 146 -18.70 3.22 11.74
C LEU A 146 -18.73 3.07 10.22
N LEU A 147 -18.38 1.88 9.70
CA LEU A 147 -18.45 1.58 8.29
C LEU A 147 -19.89 1.45 7.80
N GLU A 148 -20.77 0.82 8.59
CA GLU A 148 -22.20 0.71 8.29
C GLU A 148 -22.89 2.08 8.28
N GLU A 149 -22.52 2.99 9.19
CA GLU A 149 -23.01 4.37 9.18
C GLU A 149 -22.51 5.15 7.95
N ARG A 150 -21.23 4.98 7.59
CA ARG A 150 -20.63 5.66 6.43
C ARG A 150 -21.15 5.12 5.09
N PHE A 151 -21.43 3.83 5.03
CA PHE A 151 -21.89 3.10 3.85
C PHE A 151 -23.16 2.31 4.17
N PRO A 152 -24.30 3.01 4.34
CA PRO A 152 -25.55 2.38 4.78
C PRO A 152 -26.20 1.51 3.71
N LEU A 153 -25.73 1.61 2.46
CA LEU A 153 -26.25 0.84 1.34
C LEU A 153 -25.26 -0.26 0.97
N PRO A 154 -25.73 -1.50 0.72
CA PRO A 154 -24.87 -2.57 0.25
C PRO A 154 -24.21 -2.19 -1.07
N SER A 155 -22.99 -2.65 -1.28
CA SER A 155 -22.34 -2.53 -2.57
C SER A 155 -23.17 -3.23 -3.65
N ARG A 156 -23.20 -2.69 -4.87
CA ARG A 156 -23.85 -3.34 -6.03
C ARG A 156 -23.30 -4.73 -6.37
N TYR A 157 -22.16 -5.10 -5.77
CA TYR A 157 -21.51 -6.40 -5.95
C TYR A 157 -21.78 -7.37 -4.78
N GLU A 158 -22.38 -6.89 -3.69
CA GLU A 158 -22.88 -7.76 -2.63
C GLU A 158 -24.12 -8.49 -3.15
N ARG A 159 -24.13 -9.82 -3.03
CA ARG A 159 -25.30 -10.64 -3.32
C ARG A 159 -26.01 -10.88 -1.99
N SER A 160 -27.29 -10.54 -1.96
CA SER A 160 -28.24 -10.85 -0.87
C SER A 160 -28.42 -12.34 -0.69
#